data_AF-A0A957BU11-F1
#
_entry.id   AF-A0A957BU11-F1
#
_cell.length_a   1.000
_cell.length_b   1.000
_cell.length_c   1.000
_cell.angle_alpha   90.00
_cell.angle_beta   90.00
_cell.angle_gamma   90.00
#
_symmetry.space_group_name_H-M   'P 1'
#
loop_
_entity.id
_entity.type
_entity.pdbx_description
1 polymer ?
#
loop_
_entity_poly.entity_id
_entity_poly.type
_entity_poly.pdbx_seq_one_letter_code
_entity_poly.pdbx_strand_id
1 'polypeptide(L)'
;MSQLRSLANRLTLKARDQAAEAKRKAPGDPQAEYLRGLAEGYYKSAVELANILKGQAGDMAAETSVPDKRSTQTGKLAASGAPEFEQIPLDEVIRLLSYADINARDVIPNRDGSFVAIFSRWQPLSDQERLEKLKSVDTRIFVLANGRNHETSDPFIKFGFKRN
;
A
#
# COMPACT_ATOMS: atom_id res chain seq x y z
N MET A 1 -10.62 3.37 -19.06
CA MET A 1 -11.66 2.39 -18.64
C MET A 1 -11.34 0.93 -19.04
N SER A 2 -10.90 0.62 -20.27
CA SER A 2 -10.62 -0.76 -20.71
C SER A 2 -9.43 -1.45 -19.99
N GLN A 3 -8.38 -0.68 -19.68
CA GLN A 3 -7.15 -1.22 -19.07
C GLN A 3 -7.37 -1.77 -17.65
N LEU A 4 -8.17 -1.12 -16.81
CA LEU A 4 -8.47 -1.58 -15.45
C LEU A 4 -9.27 -2.89 -15.43
N ARG A 5 -10.24 -3.05 -16.34
CA ARG A 5 -10.96 -4.32 -16.52
C ARG A 5 -10.03 -5.44 -16.98
N SER A 6 -9.12 -5.15 -17.91
CA SER A 6 -8.11 -6.12 -18.35
C SER A 6 -7.16 -6.54 -17.22
N LEU A 7 -6.83 -5.61 -16.32
CA LEU A 7 -5.99 -5.86 -15.16
C LEU A 7 -6.70 -6.74 -14.13
N ALA A 8 -7.96 -6.45 -13.82
CA ALA A 8 -8.78 -7.26 -12.91
C ALA A 8 -8.94 -8.71 -13.42
N ASN A 9 -9.18 -8.89 -14.73
CA ASN A 9 -9.25 -10.22 -15.34
C ASN A 9 -7.92 -10.96 -15.27
N ARG A 10 -6.79 -10.27 -15.50
CA ARG A 10 -5.45 -10.85 -15.41
C ARG A 10 -5.10 -11.28 -13.98
N LEU A 11 -5.48 -10.49 -12.97
CA LEU A 11 -5.27 -10.84 -11.56
C LEU A 11 -6.12 -12.05 -11.15
N THR A 12 -7.35 -12.14 -11.65
CA THR A 12 -8.23 -13.30 -11.42
C THR A 12 -7.64 -14.59 -12.01
N LEU A 13 -7.07 -14.52 -13.21
CA LEU A 13 -6.37 -15.65 -13.83
C LEU A 13 -5.16 -16.09 -13.01
N LYS A 14 -4.32 -15.14 -12.59
CA LYS A 14 -3.17 -15.43 -11.71
C LYS A 14 -3.59 -16.08 -10.40
N ALA A 15 -4.69 -15.62 -9.78
CA ALA A 15 -5.22 -16.23 -8.56
C ALA A 15 -5.63 -17.70 -8.79
N ARG A 16 -6.29 -18.00 -9.93
CA ARG A 16 -6.69 -19.36 -10.28
C ARG A 16 -5.49 -20.27 -10.57
N ASP A 17 -4.48 -19.77 -11.26
CA ASP A 17 -3.28 -20.54 -11.59
C ASP A 17 -2.49 -20.90 -10.33
N GLN A 18 -2.29 -19.93 -9.43
CA GLN A 18 -1.61 -20.16 -8.15
C GLN A 18 -2.40 -21.10 -7.23
N ALA A 19 -3.73 -21.00 -7.21
CA ALA A 19 -4.59 -21.94 -6.47
C ALA A 19 -4.57 -23.36 -7.06
N ALA A 20 -4.50 -23.49 -8.39
CA ALA A 20 -4.36 -24.78 -9.06
C ALA A 20 -2.97 -25.40 -8.80
N GLU A 21 -1.93 -24.58 -8.79
CA GLU A 21 -0.56 -24.99 -8.49
C GLU A 21 -0.41 -25.43 -7.03
N ALA A 22 -1.02 -24.72 -6.09
CA ALA A 22 -1.09 -25.14 -4.69
C ALA A 22 -1.81 -26.48 -4.49
N LYS A 23 -2.79 -26.81 -5.35
CA LYS A 23 -3.51 -28.10 -5.30
C LYS A 23 -2.72 -29.26 -5.93
N ARG A 24 -1.75 -28.97 -6.78
CA ARG A 24 -0.85 -29.97 -7.38
C ARG A 24 0.30 -30.36 -6.45
N LYS A 25 0.55 -29.56 -5.41
CA LYS A 25 1.56 -29.81 -4.38
C LYS A 25 1.04 -30.78 -3.33
N ALA A 26 1.95 -31.49 -2.68
CA ALA A 26 1.62 -32.47 -1.65
C ALA A 26 0.94 -31.78 -0.43
N PRO A 27 -0.02 -32.45 0.24
CA PRO A 27 -0.61 -31.93 1.46
C PRO A 27 0.46 -31.79 2.56
N GLY A 28 0.60 -30.59 3.13
CA GLY A 28 1.63 -30.27 4.12
C GLY A 28 2.92 -29.69 3.54
N ASP A 29 3.00 -29.47 2.23
CA ASP A 29 4.11 -28.76 1.61
C ASP A 29 4.01 -27.25 1.97
N PRO A 30 5.03 -26.66 2.63
CA PRO A 30 5.04 -25.23 2.97
C PRO A 30 4.92 -24.33 1.73
N GLN A 31 5.32 -24.83 0.56
CA GLN A 31 5.13 -24.13 -0.70
C GLN A 31 3.65 -24.07 -1.11
N ALA A 32 2.85 -25.09 -0.78
CA ALA A 32 1.42 -25.10 -1.07
C ALA A 32 0.65 -24.04 -0.25
N GLU A 33 1.04 -23.85 1.01
CA GLU A 33 0.47 -22.83 1.89
C GLU A 33 0.82 -21.42 1.42
N TYR A 34 2.08 -21.20 1.03
CA TYR A 34 2.53 -19.94 0.44
C TYR A 34 1.77 -19.59 -0.85
N LEU A 35 1.60 -20.57 -1.75
CA LEU A 35 0.86 -20.38 -3.01
C LEU A 35 -0.64 -20.10 -2.77
N ARG A 36 -1.25 -20.70 -1.73
CA ARG A 36 -2.63 -20.37 -1.32
C ARG A 36 -2.74 -18.93 -0.84
N GLY A 37 -1.81 -18.48 0.01
CA GLY A 37 -1.77 -17.08 0.48
C GLY A 37 -1.63 -16.09 -0.67
N LEU A 38 -0.76 -16.38 -1.64
CA LEU A 38 -0.62 -15.59 -2.87
C LEU A 38 -1.91 -15.56 -3.70
N ALA A 39 -2.55 -16.72 -3.89
CA ALA A 39 -3.80 -16.82 -4.65
C ALA A 39 -4.93 -15.98 -4.00
N GLU A 40 -5.04 -16.01 -2.67
CA GLU A 40 -5.99 -15.18 -1.93
C GLU A 40 -5.69 -13.68 -2.06
N GLY A 41 -4.42 -13.30 -2.03
CA GLY A 41 -3.99 -11.91 -2.26
C GLY A 41 -4.41 -11.41 -3.65
N TYR A 42 -4.08 -12.17 -4.70
CA TYR A 42 -4.47 -11.82 -6.07
C TYR A 42 -5.99 -11.76 -6.25
N TYR A 43 -6.73 -12.66 -5.61
CA TYR A 43 -8.19 -12.68 -5.68
C TYR A 43 -8.81 -11.45 -4.99
N LYS A 44 -8.34 -11.09 -3.79
CA LYS A 44 -8.80 -9.89 -3.06
C LYS A 44 -8.55 -8.62 -3.88
N SER A 45 -7.36 -8.46 -4.44
CA SER A 45 -7.05 -7.31 -5.29
C SER A 45 -7.89 -7.26 -6.57
N ALA A 46 -8.17 -8.41 -7.19
CA ALA A 46 -9.05 -8.48 -8.36
C ALA A 46 -10.49 -8.06 -8.03
N VAL A 47 -11.02 -8.51 -6.88
CA VAL A 47 -12.35 -8.15 -6.38
C VAL A 47 -12.42 -6.67 -6.03
N GLU A 48 -11.41 -6.12 -5.37
CA GLU A 48 -11.33 -4.70 -5.04
C GLU A 48 -11.34 -3.83 -6.30
N LEU A 49 -10.56 -4.20 -7.33
CA LEU A 49 -10.57 -3.50 -8.62
C LEU A 49 -11.91 -3.62 -9.34
N ALA A 50 -12.56 -4.78 -9.29
CA ALA A 50 -13.90 -4.97 -9.84
C ALA A 50 -14.93 -4.11 -9.09
N ASN A 51 -14.80 -3.97 -7.77
CA ASN A 51 -15.65 -3.10 -6.95
C ASN A 51 -15.40 -1.62 -7.23
N ILE A 52 -14.15 -1.20 -7.47
CA ILE A 52 -13.85 0.17 -7.90
C ILE A 52 -14.46 0.44 -9.28
N LEU A 53 -14.40 -0.51 -10.21
CA LEU A 53 -15.03 -0.38 -11.53
C LEU A 53 -16.56 -0.36 -11.48
N LYS A 54 -17.16 -1.08 -10.53
CA LYS A 54 -18.61 -1.09 -10.29
C LYS A 54 -19.08 0.15 -9.54
N GLY A 55 -18.29 0.63 -8.58
CA GLY A 55 -18.49 1.87 -7.83
C GLY A 55 -18.37 3.09 -8.73
N GLN A 56 -17.35 3.17 -9.58
CA GLN A 56 -17.21 4.25 -10.58
C GLN A 56 -18.31 4.24 -11.65
N ALA A 57 -18.99 3.10 -11.88
CA ALA A 57 -20.19 3.05 -12.71
C ALA A 57 -21.47 3.46 -11.95
N GLY A 58 -21.44 3.41 -10.62
CA GLY A 58 -22.53 3.83 -9.72
C GLY A 58 -22.39 5.25 -9.15
N ASP A 59 -21.21 5.86 -9.17
CA ASP A 59 -20.96 7.21 -8.66
C ASP A 59 -21.46 8.33 -9.59
N MET A 60 -22.06 8.00 -10.74
CA MET A 60 -22.95 8.94 -11.46
C MET A 60 -24.42 8.82 -11.03
N ALA A 61 -24.77 7.90 -10.12
CA ALA A 61 -26.14 7.60 -9.77
C ALA A 61 -26.27 6.98 -8.37
N ALA A 62 -25.80 7.65 -7.31
CA ALA A 62 -26.39 7.54 -5.97
C ALA A 62 -25.59 8.36 -4.96
N GLU A 63 -25.88 9.66 -4.91
CA GLU A 63 -26.06 10.29 -3.61
C GLU A 63 -27.09 9.50 -2.80
N THR A 64 -26.90 9.47 -1.48
CA THR A 64 -27.82 9.06 -0.41
C THR A 64 -27.61 7.65 0.20
N SER A 65 -27.34 7.70 1.52
CA SER A 65 -27.68 6.72 2.56
C SER A 65 -26.64 5.68 3.00
N VAL A 66 -25.91 6.05 4.05
CA VAL A 66 -25.52 5.16 5.17
C VAL A 66 -26.80 4.75 5.97
N PRO A 67 -26.83 3.64 6.74
CA PRO A 67 -26.04 3.51 7.98
C PRO A 67 -25.49 2.10 8.34
N ASP A 68 -24.27 2.14 8.89
CA ASP A 68 -23.76 1.49 10.12
C ASP A 68 -24.48 0.26 10.74
N LYS A 69 -23.71 -0.83 10.98
CA LYS A 69 -23.56 -1.52 12.29
C LYS A 69 -22.68 -2.78 12.21
N ARG A 70 -21.43 -2.67 12.67
CA ARG A 70 -20.85 -3.44 13.80
C ARG A 70 -19.33 -3.26 13.83
N SER A 71 -18.94 -2.28 14.63
CA SER A 71 -17.63 -2.18 15.26
C SER A 71 -17.37 -3.36 16.20
N THR A 72 -16.17 -3.93 16.12
CA THR A 72 -15.38 -4.23 17.33
C THR A 72 -14.09 -3.42 17.22
N GLN A 73 -14.03 -2.37 18.05
CA GLN A 73 -12.83 -1.61 18.43
C GLN A 73 -11.84 -2.58 19.12
N THR A 74 -10.53 -2.36 19.19
CA THR A 74 -9.89 -1.18 19.78
C THR A 74 -8.41 -1.14 19.39
N GLY A 75 -8.01 -0.02 18.81
CA GLY A 75 -6.64 0.40 18.54
C GLY A 75 -6.67 1.89 18.17
N LYS A 76 -7.25 2.69 19.06
CA LYS A 76 -7.48 4.12 18.95
C LYS A 76 -6.15 4.86 18.88
N LEU A 77 -5.81 5.41 17.73
CA LEU A 77 -5.03 6.65 17.64
C LEU A 77 -5.71 7.58 16.63
N ALA A 78 -6.36 8.58 17.22
CA ALA A 78 -6.70 9.90 16.70
C ALA A 78 -6.94 10.04 15.19
N ALA A 79 -8.22 10.24 14.86
CA ALA A 79 -8.59 11.27 13.92
C ALA A 79 -8.00 12.62 14.42
N SER A 80 -6.90 13.03 13.81
CA SER A 80 -6.48 14.43 13.76
C SER A 80 -6.53 14.80 12.29
N GLY A 81 -7.26 15.87 11.96
CA GLY A 81 -7.59 16.27 10.59
C GLY A 81 -6.47 15.95 9.62
N ALA A 82 -6.76 15.08 8.65
CA ALA A 82 -5.77 14.65 7.66
C ALA A 82 -5.17 15.91 7.05
N PRO A 83 -3.85 16.15 7.20
CA PRO A 83 -3.22 17.25 6.50
C PRO A 83 -3.47 16.99 5.03
N GLU A 84 -4.07 17.95 4.34
CA GLU A 84 -4.23 17.88 2.90
C GLU A 84 -2.82 18.00 2.31
N PHE A 85 -2.19 16.84 2.08
CA PHE A 85 -0.81 16.79 1.60
C PHE A 85 -0.77 17.19 0.13
N GLU A 86 0.31 17.87 -0.25
CA GLU A 86 0.57 18.20 -1.64
C GLU A 86 0.73 16.91 -2.45
N GLN A 87 -0.04 16.78 -3.53
CA GLN A 87 0.04 15.64 -4.43
C GLN A 87 1.25 15.78 -5.34
N ILE A 88 2.36 15.19 -4.91
CA ILE A 88 3.60 15.11 -5.69
C ILE A 88 3.60 13.83 -6.54
N PRO A 89 4.06 13.86 -7.80
CA PRO A 89 4.18 12.64 -8.60
C PRO A 89 5.15 11.63 -7.96
N LEU A 90 4.82 10.34 -8.05
CA LEU A 90 5.61 9.25 -7.47
C LEU A 90 7.08 9.25 -7.94
N ASP A 91 7.31 9.55 -9.22
CA ASP A 91 8.66 9.68 -9.80
C ASP A 91 9.53 10.70 -9.06
N GLU A 92 8.94 11.82 -8.62
CA GLU A 92 9.66 12.86 -7.89
C GLU A 92 9.99 12.40 -6.47
N VAL A 93 9.07 11.68 -5.82
CA VAL A 93 9.32 11.08 -4.50
C VAL A 93 10.46 10.04 -4.56
N ILE A 94 10.49 9.20 -5.60
CA ILE A 94 11.57 8.22 -5.80
C ILE A 94 12.91 8.93 -6.04
N ARG A 95 12.92 10.02 -6.82
CA ARG A 95 14.13 10.83 -7.06
C ARG A 95 14.62 11.49 -5.77
N LEU A 96 13.73 12.03 -4.95
CA LEU A 96 14.07 12.63 -3.66
C LEU A 96 14.68 11.60 -2.71
N LEU A 97 14.08 10.41 -2.61
CA LEU A 97 14.62 9.31 -1.79
C LEU A 97 16.00 8.86 -2.28
N SER A 98 16.18 8.75 -3.60
CA SER A 98 17.47 8.42 -4.21
C SER A 98 18.52 9.51 -3.95
N TYR A 99 18.14 10.79 -4.01
CA TYR A 99 19.01 11.92 -3.71
C TYR A 99 19.41 11.97 -2.23
N ALA A 100 18.53 11.53 -1.33
CA ALA A 100 18.82 11.36 0.09
C ALA A 100 19.82 10.23 0.40
N ASP A 101 20.22 9.47 -0.62
CA ASP A 101 20.94 8.20 -0.47
C ASP A 101 20.15 7.23 0.44
N ILE A 102 18.82 7.26 0.28
CA ILE A 102 17.89 6.35 0.94
C ILE A 102 17.14 5.58 -0.15
N ASN A 103 17.67 4.42 -0.50
CA ASN A 103 17.04 3.57 -1.51
C ASN A 103 15.82 2.85 -0.92
N ALA A 104 14.62 3.43 -1.07
CA ALA A 104 13.39 2.71 -0.78
C ALA A 104 13.27 1.51 -1.72
N ARG A 105 12.91 0.35 -1.16
CA ARG A 105 12.62 -0.86 -1.92
C ARG A 105 11.29 -0.72 -2.64
N ASP A 106 10.32 -0.10 -1.97
CA ASP A 106 8.99 0.14 -2.52
C ASP A 106 8.46 1.48 -2.00
N VAL A 107 7.64 2.15 -2.80
CA VAL A 107 6.99 3.42 -2.44
C VAL A 107 5.53 3.34 -2.85
N ILE A 108 4.64 3.32 -1.86
CA ILE A 108 3.21 3.17 -2.05
C ILE A 108 2.55 4.54 -1.86
N PRO A 109 1.98 5.14 -2.92
CA PRO A 109 1.20 6.36 -2.80
C PRO A 109 -0.19 6.05 -2.22
N ASN A 110 -0.63 6.86 -1.26
CA ASN A 110 -1.96 6.79 -0.68
C ASN A 110 -2.88 7.89 -1.25
N ARG A 111 -4.19 7.69 -1.15
CA ARG A 111 -5.21 8.63 -1.65
C ARG A 111 -5.23 9.97 -0.91
N ASP A 112 -4.67 10.03 0.29
CA ASP A 112 -4.53 11.23 1.12
C ASP A 112 -3.33 12.12 0.70
N GLY A 113 -2.59 11.74 -0.35
CA GLY A 113 -1.37 12.43 -0.78
C GLY A 113 -0.14 12.06 0.07
N SER A 114 -0.27 11.11 1.01
CA SER A 114 0.86 10.54 1.73
C SER A 114 1.52 9.40 0.95
N PHE A 115 2.76 9.11 1.29
CA PHE A 115 3.58 8.05 0.72
C PHE A 115 4.04 7.13 1.85
N VAL A 116 4.03 5.83 1.58
CA VAL A 116 4.67 4.83 2.43
C VAL A 116 5.91 4.34 1.69
N ALA A 117 7.08 4.74 2.15
CA ALA A 117 8.32 4.16 1.67
C ALA A 117 8.67 2.95 2.55
N ILE A 118 8.86 1.81 1.91
CA ILE A 118 9.31 0.56 2.52
C ILE A 118 10.79 0.40 2.17
N PHE A 119 11.61 0.15 3.18
CA PHE A 119 13.05 0.03 3.05
C PHE A 119 13.48 -1.41 3.31
N SER A 120 14.59 -1.80 2.70
CA SER A 120 15.15 -3.13 2.95
C SER A 120 15.75 -3.20 4.35
N ARG A 121 15.47 -4.28 5.09
CA ARG A 121 16.14 -4.59 6.36
C ARG A 121 17.67 -4.68 6.26
N TRP A 122 18.20 -4.92 5.07
CA TRP A 122 19.63 -5.10 4.82
C TRP A 122 20.38 -3.79 4.57
N GLN A 123 19.68 -2.64 4.59
CA GLN A 123 20.36 -1.37 4.54
C GLN A 123 21.09 -1.10 5.87
N PRO A 124 22.36 -0.65 5.83
CA PRO A 124 23.12 -0.28 7.02
C PRO A 124 22.71 1.10 7.57
N LEU A 125 21.42 1.44 7.49
CA LEU A 125 20.86 2.70 7.93
C LEU A 125 19.85 2.43 9.04
N SER A 126 20.07 3.05 10.19
CA SER A 126 19.12 3.01 11.30
C SER A 126 17.85 3.79 10.96
N ASP A 127 16.76 3.46 11.66
CA ASP A 127 15.46 4.10 11.42
C ASP A 127 15.51 5.62 11.71
N GLN A 128 16.37 6.05 12.64
CA GLN A 128 16.63 7.46 12.94
C GLN A 128 17.42 8.16 11.83
N GLU A 129 18.56 7.60 11.40
CA GLU A 129 19.38 8.18 10.32
C GLU A 129 18.57 8.33 9.03
N ARG A 130 17.69 7.36 8.75
CA ARG A 130 16.80 7.41 7.59
C ARG A 130 15.83 8.58 7.67
N LEU A 131 15.30 8.85 8.86
CA LEU A 131 14.38 9.95 9.10
C LEU A 131 15.08 11.31 9.00
N GLU A 132 16.29 11.41 9.54
CA GLU A 132 17.11 12.62 9.48
C GLU A 132 17.50 12.95 8.05
N LYS A 133 17.98 11.97 7.29
CA LYS A 133 18.28 12.12 5.87
C LYS A 133 17.04 12.54 5.07
N LEU A 134 15.89 11.91 5.32
CA LEU A 134 14.64 12.25 4.64
C LEU A 134 14.22 13.71 4.90
N LYS A 135 14.28 14.15 6.17
CA LYS A 135 13.98 15.54 6.54
C LYS A 135 15.00 16.54 6.02
N SER A 136 16.27 16.12 5.87
CA SER A 136 17.34 16.98 5.35
C SER A 136 17.21 17.26 3.85
N VAL A 137 16.55 16.37 3.10
CA VAL A 137 16.39 16.53 1.65
C VAL A 137 15.28 17.51 1.29
N ASP A 138 14.15 17.46 1.98
CA ASP A 138 13.08 18.43 1.74
C ASP A 138 12.37 18.77 3.06
N THR A 139 12.40 20.05 3.42
CA THR A 139 11.76 20.59 4.62
C THR A 139 10.23 20.49 4.58
N ARG A 140 9.65 20.27 3.40
CA ARG A 140 8.21 20.04 3.22
C ARG A 140 7.79 18.64 3.66
N ILE A 141 8.73 17.72 3.85
CA ILE A 141 8.40 16.35 4.24
C ILE A 141 7.94 16.32 5.71
N PHE A 142 6.69 15.91 5.89
CA PHE A 142 6.08 15.67 7.19
C PHE A 142 5.94 14.17 7.41
N VAL A 143 6.67 13.64 8.39
CA VAL A 143 6.61 12.23 8.75
C VAL A 143 5.37 11.97 9.61
N LEU A 144 4.47 11.14 9.10
CA LEU A 144 3.22 10.73 9.75
C LEU A 144 3.45 9.56 10.72
N ALA A 145 4.23 8.58 10.28
CA ALA A 145 4.53 7.38 11.07
C ALA A 145 5.85 6.75 10.60
N ASN A 146 6.55 6.09 11.51
CA ASN A 146 7.66 5.22 11.20
C ASN A 146 7.52 3.92 11.99
N GLY A 147 8.09 2.84 11.49
CA GLY A 147 8.05 1.57 12.18
C GLY A 147 8.59 0.43 11.36
N ARG A 148 8.24 -0.78 11.76
CA ARG A 148 8.56 -2.00 11.05
C ARG A 148 7.28 -2.73 10.74
N ASN A 149 7.20 -3.30 9.53
CA ASN A 149 6.05 -4.08 9.16
C ASN A 149 6.00 -5.36 10.01
N HIS A 150 4.84 -5.70 10.58
CA HIS A 150 4.70 -6.87 11.45
C HIS A 150 4.91 -8.19 10.70
N GLU A 151 4.65 -8.20 9.39
CA GLU A 151 4.77 -9.42 8.56
C GLU A 151 6.19 -9.59 8.00
N THR A 152 6.77 -8.55 7.42
CA THR A 152 8.08 -8.65 6.74
C THR A 152 9.25 -8.18 7.60
N SER A 153 8.98 -7.58 8.77
CA SER A 153 9.97 -6.86 9.59
C SER A 153 10.75 -5.79 8.83
N ASP A 154 10.28 -5.39 7.65
CA ASP A 154 10.91 -4.36 6.84
C ASP A 154 10.59 -2.98 7.44
N PRO A 155 11.59 -2.10 7.60
CA PRO A 155 11.37 -0.75 8.07
C PRO A 155 10.53 0.04 7.05
N PHE A 156 9.54 0.79 7.54
CA PHE A 156 8.72 1.66 6.73
C PHE A 156 8.63 3.07 7.33
N ILE A 157 8.48 4.05 6.45
CA ILE A 157 8.20 5.44 6.82
C ILE A 157 6.98 5.89 6.02
N LYS A 158 5.93 6.30 6.73
CA LYS A 158 4.80 7.02 6.18
C LYS A 158 5.07 8.51 6.31
N PHE A 159 5.07 9.24 5.20
CA PHE A 159 5.31 10.67 5.16
C PHE A 159 4.43 11.33 4.11
N GLY A 160 4.25 12.64 4.18
CA GLY A 160 3.54 13.42 3.17
C GLY A 160 4.23 14.77 2.97
N PHE A 161 3.85 15.51 1.94
CA PHE A 161 4.41 16.82 1.65
C PHE A 161 3.46 17.91 2.14
N LYS A 162 3.94 18.79 3.00
CA LYS A 162 3.17 19.92 3.48
C LYS A 162 2.93 20.90 2.33
N ARG A 163 1.66 21.23 2.08
CA ARG A 163 1.24 22.28 1.15
C ARG A 163 1.78 23.62 1.66
N ASN A 164 2.63 24.28 0.85
CA ASN A 164 3.12 25.64 1.13
C ASN A 164 2.05 26.69 0.87
#